data_AF-A0A395L0P1-F1
#
_entry.id   AF-A0A395L0P1-F1
#
_cell.length_a   1.000
_cell.length_b   1.000
_cell.length_c   1.000
_cell.angle_alpha   90.00
_cell.angle_beta   90.00
_cell.angle_gamma   90.00
#
_symmetry.space_group_name_H-M   'P 1'
#
loop_
_entity.id
_entity.type
_entity.pdbx_description
1 polymer ?
#
loop_
_entity_poly.entity_id
_entity_poly.type
_entity_poly.pdbx_seq_one_letter_code
_entity_poly.pdbx_strand_id
1 'polypeptide(L)' 'MSFHDADWTSVTTPPVTVVRQPVYGLGEAAAKLLVERLNGNSAEATRVVLKTEVVERTSVAAAPA' A
#
# COMPACT_ATOMS: atom_id res chain seq x y z
N MET A 1 -2.23 -12.40 -8.99
CA MET A 1 -1.74 -11.39 -8.02
C MET A 1 -2.63 -10.15 -8.13
N SER A 2 -2.95 -9.50 -7.01
CA SER A 2 -3.72 -8.23 -6.99
C SER A 2 -2.97 -7.12 -6.26
N PHE A 3 -3.52 -5.91 -6.26
CA PHE A 3 -2.98 -4.72 -5.61
C PHE A 3 -3.97 -4.23 -4.55
N HIS A 4 -3.50 -3.97 -3.33
CA HIS A 4 -4.28 -3.84 -2.08
C HIS A 4 -4.61 -5.19 -1.43
N ASP A 5 -4.26 -5.29 -0.14
CA ASP A 5 -4.68 -6.38 0.74
C ASP A 5 -6.07 -6.10 1.34
N ALA A 6 -7.11 -6.25 0.51
CA ALA A 6 -8.50 -6.09 0.96
C ALA A 6 -9.00 -7.38 1.62
N ASP A 7 -9.93 -7.30 2.55
CA ASP A 7 -10.39 -8.45 3.37
C ASP A 7 -10.79 -9.66 2.52
N TRP A 8 -11.50 -9.43 1.41
CA TRP A 8 -11.96 -10.49 0.51
C TRP A 8 -10.81 -11.31 -0.11
N THR A 9 -9.62 -10.73 -0.26
CA THR A 9 -8.46 -11.40 -0.88
C THR A 9 -7.94 -12.56 -0.05
N SER A 10 -8.23 -12.58 1.25
CA SER A 10 -7.84 -13.64 2.18
C SER A 10 -8.80 -14.83 2.22
N VAL A 11 -10.07 -14.63 1.83
CA VAL A 11 -11.16 -15.62 1.97
C VAL A 11 -11.58 -16.27 0.65
N THR A 12 -10.90 -15.93 -0.44
CA THR A 12 -11.07 -16.62 -1.74
C THR A 12 -10.43 -18.00 -1.73
N THR A 13 -10.78 -18.86 -2.68
CA THR A 13 -10.13 -20.16 -2.89
C THR A 13 -9.66 -20.26 -4.34
N PRO A 14 -8.34 -20.22 -4.62
CA PRO A 14 -7.24 -19.99 -3.67
C PRO A 14 -7.19 -18.54 -3.13
N PRO A 15 -6.72 -18.31 -1.89
CA PRO A 15 -6.42 -16.96 -1.41
C PRO A 15 -5.46 -16.20 -2.34
N VAL A 16 -5.74 -14.92 -2.57
CA VAL A 16 -5.07 -14.11 -3.60
C VAL A 16 -3.76 -13.52 -3.07
N THR A 17 -2.63 -13.79 -3.72
CA THR A 17 -1.35 -13.11 -3.47
C THR A 17 -1.48 -11.63 -3.83
N VAL A 18 -1.05 -10.72 -2.95
CA VAL A 18 -1.24 -9.26 -3.13
C VAL A 18 0.04 -8.47 -2.90
N VAL A 19 0.12 -7.29 -3.51
CA VAL A 19 1.01 -6.21 -3.03
C VAL A 19 0.23 -5.38 -2.01
N ARG A 20 0.62 -5.46 -0.74
CA ARG A 20 0.03 -4.70 0.37
C ARG A 20 0.58 -3.28 0.36
N GLN A 21 -0.34 -2.32 0.38
CA GLN A 21 -0.03 -0.90 0.46
C GLN A 21 -0.11 -0.43 1.93
N PRO A 22 0.80 0.43 2.40
CA PRO A 22 0.74 1.01 3.74
C PRO A 22 -0.32 2.14 3.79
N VAL A 23 -1.59 1.82 3.54
CA VAL A 23 -2.67 2.81 3.33
C VAL A 23 -2.86 3.76 4.51
N TYR A 24 -2.71 3.25 5.75
CA TYR A 24 -2.78 4.08 6.94
C TYR A 24 -1.62 5.07 7.01
N GLY A 25 -0.38 4.59 6.82
CA GLY A 25 0.81 5.44 6.79
C GLY A 25 0.78 6.45 5.64
N LEU A 26 0.16 6.11 4.51
CA LEU A 26 -0.04 7.05 3.40
C LEU A 26 -0.96 8.20 3.82
N GLY A 27 -2.08 7.88 4.47
CA GLY A 27 -3.01 8.89 4.99
C GLY A 27 -2.37 9.77 6.07
N GLU A 28 -1.65 9.16 7.01
CA GLU A 28 -0.91 9.86 8.07
C GLU A 28 0.12 10.83 7.48
N ALA A 29 0.96 10.36 6.56
CA ALA A 29 1.98 11.20 5.91
C ALA A 29 1.35 12.36 5.13
N ALA A 30 0.28 12.09 4.38
CA ALA A 30 -0.44 13.12 3.63
C ALA A 30 -1.07 14.17 4.56
N ALA A 31 -1.75 13.74 5.62
CA ALA A 31 -2.37 14.64 6.60
C ALA A 31 -1.31 15.49 7.31
N LYS A 32 -0.18 14.90 7.69
CA LYS A 32 0.93 15.61 8.34
C LYS A 32 1.49 16.71 7.43
N LEU A 33 1.79 16.40 6.18
CA LEU A 33 2.28 17.38 5.21
C LEU A 33 1.28 18.52 5.00
N LEU A 34 -0.01 18.20 4.93
CA LEU A 34 -1.06 19.20 4.79
C LEU A 34 -1.13 20.13 6.01
N VAL A 35 -1.13 19.57 7.23
CA VAL A 35 -1.16 20.35 8.47
C VAL A 35 0.07 21.24 8.59
N GLU A 36 1.27 20.74 8.28
CA GLU A 36 2.49 21.56 8.26
C GLU A 36 2.37 22.74 7.28
N ARG A 37 1.83 22.50 6.07
CA ARG A 37 1.60 23.55 5.07
C ARG A 37 0.61 24.61 5.56
N LEU A 38 -0.49 24.18 6.18
CA LEU A 38 -1.50 25.09 6.74
C LEU A 38 -0.96 25.92 7.90
N ASN A 39 -0.02 25.37 8.68
CA ASN A 39 0.66 26.07 9.77
C ASN A 39 1.81 27.00 9.30
N GLY A 40 1.91 27.26 7.99
CA GLY A 40 2.84 28.23 7.44
C GLY A 40 4.16 27.65 6.94
N ASN A 41 4.30 26.32 6.83
CA ASN A 41 5.47 25.73 6.17
C ASN A 41 5.47 26.07 4.66
N SER A 42 6.27 27.06 4.28
CA SER A 42 6.43 27.52 2.90
C SER A 42 7.54 26.80 2.11
N ALA A 43 8.12 25.73 2.65
CA ALA A 43 9.15 24.96 1.96
C ALA A 43 8.67 24.38 0.62
N GLU A 44 9.61 23.95 -0.20
CA GLU A 44 9.32 23.28 -1.47
C GLU A 44 8.46 22.02 -1.28
N ALA A 45 7.76 21.64 -2.34
CA ALA A 45 6.89 20.47 -2.33
C ALA A 45 7.68 19.21 -1.91
N THR A 46 7.21 18.55 -0.85
CA THR A 46 7.86 17.36 -0.31
C THR A 46 7.27 16.09 -0.93
N ARG A 47 8.14 15.18 -1.38
CA ARG A 47 7.75 13.86 -1.89
C ARG A 47 8.13 12.77 -0.90
N VAL A 48 7.13 12.08 -0.37
CA VAL A 48 7.29 10.91 0.50
C VAL A 48 6.97 9.65 -0.29
N VAL A 49 7.83 8.63 -0.19
CA VAL A 49 7.60 7.31 -0.79
C VAL A 49 7.58 6.28 0.32
N LEU A 50 6.46 5.58 0.46
CA LEU A 50 6.29 4.53 1.46
C LEU A 50 6.51 3.16 0.83
N LYS A 51 7.18 2.27 1.57
CA LYS A 51 7.50 0.92 1.12
C LYS A 51 6.25 0.05 1.11
N THR A 52 6.02 -0.63 -0.01
CA THR A 52 5.02 -1.71 -0.13
C THR A 52 5.67 -3.07 0.13
N GLU A 53 4.86 -4.10 0.31
CA GLU A 53 5.32 -5.47 0.49
C GLU A 53 4.44 -6.46 -0.28
N VAL A 54 5.03 -7.60 -0.66
CA VAL A 54 4.29 -8.71 -1.25
C VAL A 54 3.82 -9.63 -0.12
N VAL A 55 2.53 -9.89 -0.09
CA VAL A 55 1.92 -10.90 0.78
C VAL A 55 1.66 -12.13 -0.07
N GLU A 56 2.55 -13.10 0.04
CA GLU A 56 2.46 -14.38 -0.66
C GLU A 56 1.28 -15.21 -0.14
N ARG A 57 0.47 -15.70 -1.07
CA ARG A 57 -0.61 -16.66 -0.86
C ARG A 57 -0.58 -17.72 -1.97
N THR A 58 -1.67 -18.44 -2.17
CA THR A 58 -1.71 -19.63 -3.04
C THR A 58 -2.23 -19.36 -4.45
N SER A 59 -2.51 -18.11 -4.83
CA SER A 59 -3.01 -17.79 -6.18
C SER A 59 -1.89 -17.58 -7.22
N VAL A 60 -0.64 -17.84 -6.89
CA VAL A 60 0.52 -17.71 -7.80
C VAL A 60 1.28 -19.03 -7.77
N ALA A 61 1.59 -19.55 -8.95
CA ALA A 61 2.37 -20.77 -9.14
C ALA A 61 3.36 -20.58 -10.29
N ALA A 62 4.40 -21.41 -10.33
CA ALA A 62 5.30 -21.47 -11.47
C ALA A 62 4.53 -21.88 -12.74
N ALA A 63 4.98 -21.39 -13.89
CA ALA A 63 4.46 -21.86 -15.16
C ALA A 63 4.71 -23.37 -15.32
N PRO A 64 3.77 -24.12 -15.91
CA PRO A 64 4.01 -25.52 -16.24
C PRO A 64 5.16 -25.63 -17.27
N ALA A 65 5.85 -26.78 -17.25
CA ALA A 65 6.95 -27.11 -18.15
C ALA A 65 6.50 -27.26 -19.61
#